data_AF-A0A960MGQ8-F1
#
_entry.id   AF-A0A960MGQ8-F1
#
_cell.length_a   1.000
_cell.length_b   1.000
_cell.length_c   1.000
_cell.angle_alpha   90.00
_cell.angle_beta   90.00
_cell.angle_gamma   90.00
#
_symmetry.space_group_name_H-M   'P 1'
#
loop_
_entity.id
_entity.type
_entity.pdbx_description
1 polymer ?
#
loop_
_entity_poly.entity_id
_entity_poly.type
_entity_poly.pdbx_seq_one_letter_code
_entity_poly.pdbx_strand_id
1 'polypeptide(L)' 'MAEPNATGSPATPPPIWLWPNLLCLDAPIVAVVWLGAFAKAYGVAVGWPGYVVLFLAVWSLYLGDRLV' A
#
# COMPACT_ATOMS: atom_id res chain seq x y z
N MET A 1 49.75 -11.19 13.09
CA MET A 1 49.53 -10.98 11.65
C MET A 1 48.03 -10.89 11.46
N ALA A 2 47.48 -9.67 11.46
CA ALA A 2 46.03 -9.44 11.53
C ALA A 2 45.45 -9.31 10.11
N GLU A 3 44.32 -9.97 9.86
CA GLU A 3 43.50 -9.77 8.68
C GLU A 3 42.50 -8.63 8.95
N PRO A 4 42.48 -7.53 8.17
CA PRO A 4 41.34 -6.64 8.17
C PRO A 4 40.41 -7.00 7.01
N ASN A 5 39.42 -7.86 7.28
CA ASN A 5 38.25 -8.05 6.41
C ASN A 5 37.40 -6.76 6.46
N ALA A 6 37.66 -5.85 5.52
CA ALA A 6 36.85 -4.66 5.31
C ALA A 6 35.55 -5.04 4.58
N THR A 7 34.60 -5.63 5.31
CA THR A 7 33.19 -5.73 4.91
C THR A 7 32.55 -4.35 4.96
N GLY A 8 32.70 -3.59 3.88
CA GLY A 8 31.96 -2.36 3.63
C GLY A 8 31.19 -2.49 2.33
N SER A 9 30.13 -3.32 2.29
CA SER A 9 29.19 -3.27 1.16
C SER A 9 28.58 -1.86 1.14
N PRO A 10 28.71 -1.10 0.03
CA PRO A 10 28.03 0.18 -0.09
C PRO A 10 26.52 -0.06 0.06
N ALA A 11 25.88 0.67 0.95
CA ALA A 11 24.44 0.63 1.12
C ALA A 11 23.78 1.14 -0.17
N THR A 12 23.38 0.22 -1.05
CA THR A 12 22.67 0.54 -2.28
C THR A 12 21.35 1.20 -1.91
N PRO A 13 21.04 2.41 -2.41
CA PRO A 13 19.75 3.05 -2.13
C PRO A 13 18.61 2.12 -2.58
N PRO A 14 17.51 2.04 -1.79
CA PRO A 14 16.40 1.17 -2.14
C PRO A 14 15.89 1.53 -3.54
N PRO A 15 15.73 0.55 -4.44
CA PRO A 15 15.37 0.82 -5.82
C PRO A 15 14.00 1.50 -5.87
N ILE A 16 13.86 2.54 -6.68
CA ILE A 16 12.60 3.29 -6.86
C ILE A 16 11.44 2.38 -7.34
N TRP A 17 11.74 1.20 -7.90
CA TRP A 17 10.78 0.16 -8.25
C TRP A 17 10.17 -0.59 -7.05
N LEU A 18 10.74 -0.46 -5.85
CA LEU A 18 10.09 -0.96 -4.63
C LEU A 18 8.93 -0.05 -4.21
N TRP A 19 8.92 1.22 -4.63
CA TRP A 19 7.88 2.17 -4.27
C TRP A 19 6.47 1.75 -4.66
N PRO A 20 6.16 1.22 -5.86
CA PRO A 20 4.81 0.73 -6.15
C PRO A 20 4.38 -0.47 -5.30
N ASN A 21 5.31 -1.35 -4.90
CA ASN A 21 5.04 -2.41 -3.92
C ASN A 21 4.86 -1.82 -2.50
N LEU A 22 5.61 -0.77 -2.18
CA LEU A 22 5.52 -0.03 -0.92
C LEU A 22 4.29 0.90 -0.88
N LEU A 23 3.77 1.38 -2.00
CA LEU A 23 2.59 2.27 -2.08
C LEU A 23 1.30 1.53 -1.69
N CYS A 24 1.39 0.22 -1.44
CA CYS A 24 0.39 -0.62 -0.79
C CYS A 24 -0.99 -0.37 -1.37
N LEU A 25 -1.11 -0.59 -2.68
CA LEU A 25 -2.42 -0.65 -3.32
C LEU A 25 -3.25 -1.83 -2.80
N ASP A 26 -2.64 -2.80 -2.12
CA ASP A 26 -3.36 -3.97 -1.57
C ASP A 26 -4.40 -3.55 -0.52
N ALA A 27 -4.05 -2.68 0.43
CA ALA A 27 -4.98 -2.20 1.46
C ALA A 27 -6.24 -1.49 0.89
N PRO A 28 -6.12 -0.48 0.00
CA PRO A 28 -7.29 0.16 -0.62
C PRO A 28 -8.01 -0.77 -1.61
N ILE A 29 -7.33 -1.69 -2.29
CA ILE A 29 -7.98 -2.71 -3.13
C ILE A 29 -8.81 -3.66 -2.27
N VAL A 30 -8.25 -4.21 -1.19
CA VAL A 30 -8.95 -5.08 -0.24
C VAL A 30 -10.17 -4.37 0.33
N ALA A 31 -10.05 -3.08 0.69
CA ALA A 31 -11.17 -2.28 1.17
C ALA A 31 -12.30 -2.16 0.13
N VAL A 32 -11.97 -1.89 -1.13
CA VAL A 32 -12.94 -1.82 -2.25
C VAL A 32 -13.60 -3.18 -2.51
N VAL A 33 -12.82 -4.26 -2.48
CA VAL A 33 -13.34 -5.63 -2.63
C VAL A 33 -14.32 -5.98 -1.49
N TRP A 34 -13.98 -5.61 -0.26
CA TRP A 34 -14.85 -5.77 0.89
C TRP A 34 -16.13 -4.96 0.76
N LEU A 35 -16.04 -3.69 0.33
CA LEU A 35 -17.22 -2.86 0.08
C LEU A 35 -18.14 -3.51 -0.97
N GLY A 36 -17.59 -4.12 -2.02
CA GLY A 36 -18.36 -4.85 -3.03
C GLY A 36 -19.01 -6.11 -2.48
N ALA A 37 -18.29 -6.87 -1.65
CA ALA A 37 -18.84 -8.05 -0.98
C ALA A 37 -19.98 -7.67 -0.02
N PHE A 38 -19.84 -6.58 0.74
CA PHE A 38 -20.88 -6.04 1.62
C PHE A 38 -22.08 -5.51 0.82
N ALA A 39 -21.84 -4.73 -0.23
CA ALA A 39 -22.89 -4.26 -1.13
C ALA A 39 -23.75 -5.43 -1.65
N LYS A 40 -23.10 -6.54 -2.04
CA LYS A 40 -23.78 -7.75 -2.49
C LYS A 40 -24.49 -8.50 -1.36
N ALA A 41 -23.89 -8.57 -0.17
CA ALA A 41 -24.47 -9.26 0.98
C ALA A 41 -25.71 -8.55 1.55
N TYR A 42 -25.72 -7.22 1.55
CA TYR A 42 -26.82 -6.40 2.08
C TYR A 42 -27.80 -5.92 0.99
N GLY A 43 -27.57 -6.26 -0.27
CA GLY A 43 -28.41 -5.83 -1.39
C GLY A 43 -28.38 -4.31 -1.65
N VAL A 44 -27.31 -3.63 -1.21
CA VAL A 44 -27.17 -2.18 -1.33
C VAL A 44 -26.42 -1.86 -2.61
N ALA A 45 -27.02 -1.04 -3.48
CA ALA A 45 -26.35 -0.53 -4.67
C ALA A 45 -25.39 0.61 -4.27
N VAL A 46 -24.12 0.29 -4.11
CA VAL A 46 -23.07 1.29 -3.95
C VAL A 46 -22.72 1.86 -5.33
N GLY A 47 -22.91 3.16 -5.51
CA GLY A 47 -22.52 3.84 -6.74
C GLY A 47 -21.00 3.85 -6.92
N TRP A 48 -20.55 3.85 -8.19
CA TRP A 48 -19.13 3.94 -8.55
C TRP A 48 -18.32 5.01 -7.77
N PRO A 49 -18.86 6.21 -7.47
CA PRO A 49 -18.16 7.21 -6.68
C PRO A 49 -17.79 6.74 -5.27
N GLY A 50 -18.61 5.89 -4.64
CA GLY A 50 -18.36 5.38 -3.29
C GLY A 50 -17.10 4.51 -3.22
N TYR A 51 -16.87 3.67 -4.24
CA TYR A 51 -15.66 2.86 -4.34
C TYR A 51 -14.41 3.72 -4.55
N VAL A 52 -14.50 4.76 -5.38
CA VAL A 52 -13.38 5.68 -5.65
C VAL A 52 -13.02 6.49 -4.40
N VAL A 53 -14.01 7.01 -3.68
CA VAL A 53 -13.78 7.75 -2.43
C VAL A 53 -13.19 6.83 -1.36
N LEU A 54 -13.69 5.60 -1.22
CA LEU A 54 -13.13 4.63 -0.27
C LEU A 54 -11.67 4.29 -0.61
N PHE A 55 -11.39 4.03 -1.89
CA PHE A 55 -10.04 3.77 -2.37
C PHE A 55 -9.10 4.93 -2.03
N LEU A 56 -9.47 6.17 -2.39
CA LEU A 56 -8.65 7.35 -2.16
C LEU A 56 -8.47 7.65 -0.66
N ALA A 57 -9.50 7.44 0.16
CA ALA A 57 -9.43 7.63 1.60
C ALA A 57 -8.45 6.63 2.25
N VAL A 58 -8.59 5.34 1.96
CA VAL A 58 -7.68 4.30 2.49
C VAL A 58 -6.26 4.51 1.97
N TRP A 59 -6.11 4.87 0.70
CA TRP A 59 -4.82 5.18 0.10
C TRP A 59 -4.15 6.40 0.79
N SER A 60 -4.91 7.45 1.09
CA SER A 60 -4.40 8.65 1.77
C SER A 60 -4.02 8.37 3.23
N LEU A 61 -4.82 7.57 3.94
CA LEU A 61 -4.51 7.13 5.30
C LEU A 61 -3.25 6.27 5.34
N TYR A 62 -3.10 5.35 4.38
CA TYR A 62 -1.91 4.51 4.29
C TYR A 62 -0.66 5.33 3.94
N LEU A 63 -0.77 6.30 3.03
CA LEU A 63 0.30 7.25 2.74
C LEU A 63 0.69 8.04 3.98
N GLY A 64 -0.28 8.53 4.76
CA GLY A 64 -0.03 9.24 6.01
C GLY A 64 0.66 8.37 7.06
N ASP A 65 0.15 7.15 7.29
CA ASP A 65 0.69 6.18 8.24
C ASP A 65 2.14 5.80 7.95
N ARG A 66 2.53 5.76 6.67
CA ARG A 66 3.89 5.43 6.26
C ARG A 66 4.87 6.59 6.20
N LEU A 67 4.38 7.82 6.11
CA LEU A 67 5.22 9.02 6.04
C LEU A 67 5.46 9.64 7.42
N VAL A 68 4.64 9.30 8.42
CA VAL A 68 4.80 9.66 9.84
C VAL A 68 5.69 8.64 10.54
#